data_AF-A0A420A418-F1
#
_entry.id   AF-A0A420A418-F1
#
_cell.length_a   1.000
_cell.length_b   1.000
_cell.length_c   1.000
_cell.angle_alpha   90.00
_cell.angle_beta   90.00
_cell.angle_gamma   90.00
#
_symmetry.space_group_name_H-M   'P 1'
#
loop_
_entity.id
_entity.type
_entity.pdbx_description
1 polymer ?
#
loop_
_entity_poly.entity_id
_entity_poly.type
_entity_poly.pdbx_seq_one_letter_code
_entity_poly.pdbx_strand_id
1 'polypeptide(L)'
;MKIVSANAIRAIVAPALVAASLFAAGSAAQAQSAPPTGVRGTVTALSGDVLKVHTRDGRDVDVKLANDTPIRGVALANVNDIKPDSYVGTAAIPQPDGTLKALEVHVFPASMRGSGEGYRPWDLGSNSTMTNGTVGSLVVSNGRTITVKYKDGEKKIVIPQDVPIVALEPGDRSLLVPGAKVVLFAIRKPTAPWRRISSRRASTA
;
A
#
# COMPACT_ATOMS: atom_id res chain seq x y z
N MET A 1 -25.71 -15.18 -77.08
CA MET A 1 -26.88 -16.06 -77.31
C MET A 1 -26.44 -17.50 -77.05
N LYS A 2 -27.28 -18.30 -76.35
CA LYS A 2 -27.05 -19.66 -75.74
C LYS A 2 -26.44 -19.58 -74.32
N ILE A 3 -27.21 -19.64 -73.22
CA ILE A 3 -27.97 -20.79 -72.61
C ILE A 3 -26.95 -21.92 -72.27
N VAL A 4 -26.78 -22.43 -71.04
CA VAL A 4 -27.74 -23.18 -70.20
C VAL A 4 -27.31 -23.23 -68.70
N SER A 5 -28.33 -23.12 -67.83
CA SER A 5 -28.59 -23.67 -66.47
C SER A 5 -27.95 -25.03 -66.12
N ALA A 6 -27.99 -25.65 -64.93
CA ALA A 6 -28.21 -25.36 -63.51
C ALA A 6 -28.06 -26.73 -62.77
N ASN A 7 -27.82 -26.69 -61.46
CA ASN A 7 -28.14 -27.71 -60.43
C ASN A 7 -27.48 -29.11 -60.47
N ALA A 8 -26.82 -29.51 -59.36
CA ALA A 8 -27.47 -30.26 -58.27
C ALA A 8 -26.45 -30.95 -57.32
N ILE A 9 -26.49 -30.52 -56.07
CA ILE A 9 -26.46 -31.26 -54.79
C ILE A 9 -26.18 -32.79 -54.89
N ARG A 10 -25.17 -33.28 -54.16
CA ARG A 10 -25.33 -34.25 -53.05
C ARG A 10 -24.02 -34.53 -52.31
N ALA A 11 -24.10 -34.39 -50.99
CA ALA A 11 -23.08 -34.68 -50.00
C ALA A 11 -22.76 -36.18 -49.90
N ILE A 12 -21.58 -36.52 -49.35
CA ILE A 12 -21.39 -37.34 -48.13
C ILE A 12 -19.89 -37.69 -47.95
N VAL A 13 -19.32 -37.11 -46.88
CA VAL A 13 -18.44 -37.69 -45.83
C VAL A 13 -17.07 -38.32 -46.21
N ALA A 14 -16.04 -37.52 -45.93
CA ALA A 14 -14.65 -37.72 -45.42
C ALA A 14 -14.17 -39.13 -45.00
N PRO A 15 -12.83 -39.41 -44.95
CA PRO A 15 -12.05 -38.88 -43.81
C PRO A 15 -10.54 -38.55 -44.02
N ALA A 16 -10.07 -37.70 -43.10
CA ALA A 16 -8.79 -37.74 -42.38
C ALA A 16 -7.47 -37.38 -43.10
N LEU A 17 -7.00 -36.16 -42.81
CA LEU A 17 -5.70 -35.87 -42.16
C LEU A 17 -5.62 -34.37 -41.86
N VAL A 18 -6.05 -33.95 -40.66
CA VAL A 18 -5.77 -32.60 -40.15
C VAL A 18 -4.84 -32.76 -38.96
N ALA A 19 -3.61 -32.26 -39.13
CA ALA A 19 -2.59 -32.23 -38.11
C ALA A 19 -3.05 -31.40 -36.90
N ALA A 20 -3.17 -32.04 -35.74
CA ALA A 20 -3.39 -31.39 -34.47
C ALA A 20 -2.12 -30.65 -34.04
N SER A 21 -2.06 -29.35 -34.32
CA SER A 21 -1.12 -28.44 -33.68
C SER A 21 -1.73 -28.01 -32.35
N LEU A 22 -1.31 -28.65 -31.25
CA LEU A 22 -1.68 -28.23 -29.90
C LEU A 22 -1.15 -26.81 -29.66
N PHE A 23 -2.08 -25.88 -29.46
CA PHE A 23 -1.82 -24.56 -28.88
C PHE A 23 -1.30 -24.73 -27.45
N ALA A 24 0.02 -24.71 -27.26
CA ALA A 24 0.61 -24.40 -25.97
C ALA A 24 0.63 -22.88 -25.78
N ALA A 25 -0.55 -22.28 -25.60
CA ALA A 25 -0.66 -20.94 -25.05
C ALA A 25 -0.29 -21.04 -23.57
N GLY A 26 1.01 -20.93 -23.27
CA GLY A 26 1.48 -20.75 -21.90
C GLY A 26 0.79 -19.52 -21.32
N SER A 27 -0.10 -19.73 -20.36
CA SER A 27 -0.59 -18.65 -19.53
C SER A 27 0.62 -18.07 -18.79
N ALA A 28 1.14 -16.96 -19.29
CA ALA A 28 2.00 -16.10 -18.49
C ALA A 28 1.12 -15.61 -17.33
N ALA A 29 1.15 -16.34 -16.22
CA ALA A 29 0.58 -15.87 -14.97
C ALA A 29 1.32 -14.56 -14.65
N GLN A 30 0.66 -13.42 -14.89
CA GLN A 30 1.19 -12.16 -14.39
C GLN A 30 1.31 -12.30 -12.88
N ALA A 31 2.54 -12.32 -12.37
CA ALA A 31 2.80 -12.31 -10.95
C ALA A 31 2.17 -11.03 -10.40
N GLN A 32 0.99 -11.15 -9.78
CA GLN A 32 0.33 -10.05 -9.10
C GLN A 32 1.31 -9.54 -8.04
N SER A 33 1.85 -8.34 -8.24
CA SER A 33 2.71 -7.68 -7.27
C SER A 33 2.02 -7.72 -5.91
N ALA A 34 2.63 -8.39 -4.93
CA ALA A 34 2.06 -8.50 -3.60
C ALA A 34 1.72 -7.11 -3.05
N PRO A 35 0.57 -6.94 -2.36
CA PRO A 35 0.22 -5.65 -1.80
C PRO A 35 1.32 -5.17 -0.84
N PRO A 36 1.62 -3.85 -0.81
CA PRO A 36 2.58 -3.31 0.13
C PRO A 36 2.21 -3.71 1.57
N THR A 37 3.20 -4.19 2.31
CA THR A 37 3.07 -4.58 3.72
C THR A 37 3.58 -3.45 4.60
N GLY A 38 2.82 -3.08 5.62
CA GLY A 38 3.25 -2.13 6.64
C GLY A 38 4.38 -2.72 7.50
N VAL A 39 5.44 -1.96 7.68
CA VAL A 39 6.57 -2.26 8.56
C VAL A 39 6.64 -1.15 9.61
N ARG A 40 6.48 -1.53 10.88
CA ARG A 40 6.52 -0.63 12.04
C ARG A 40 7.57 -1.12 13.00
N GLY A 41 8.52 -0.25 13.36
CA GLY A 41 9.64 -0.68 14.18
C GLY A 41 10.62 0.41 14.55
N THR A 42 11.78 -0.02 15.00
CA THR A 42 12.92 0.81 15.37
C THR A 42 14.01 0.61 14.33
N VAL A 43 14.55 1.70 13.79
CA VAL A 43 15.74 1.65 12.93
C VAL A 43 16.91 1.14 13.76
N THR A 44 17.57 0.08 13.29
CA THR A 44 18.79 -0.43 13.90
C THR A 44 20.03 0.06 13.17
N ALA A 45 19.93 0.27 11.85
CA ALA A 45 20.97 0.88 11.02
C ALA A 45 20.42 1.33 9.67
N LEU A 46 21.14 2.25 9.02
CA LEU A 46 21.03 2.52 7.58
C LEU A 46 22.41 2.24 6.95
N SER A 47 22.46 1.36 5.95
CA SER A 47 23.69 0.99 5.24
C SER A 47 23.51 1.16 3.73
N GLY A 48 24.00 2.27 3.19
CA GLY A 48 23.68 2.69 1.83
C GLY A 48 22.16 2.90 1.69
N ASP A 49 21.52 2.15 0.80
CA ASP A 49 20.07 2.19 0.59
C ASP A 49 19.30 1.10 1.35
N VAL A 50 19.95 0.36 2.26
CA VAL A 50 19.30 -0.69 3.05
C VAL A 50 19.03 -0.18 4.46
N LEU A 51 17.76 0.03 4.77
CA LEU A 51 17.28 0.36 6.10
C LEU A 51 17.01 -0.93 6.88
N LYS A 52 17.68 -1.09 8.02
CA LYS A 52 17.46 -2.21 8.93
C LYS A 52 16.48 -1.79 10.03
N VAL A 53 15.45 -2.59 10.23
CA VAL A 53 14.37 -2.30 11.16
C VAL A 53 14.11 -3.50 12.07
N HIS A 54 14.16 -3.28 13.38
CA HIS A 54 13.61 -4.20 14.36
C HIS A 54 12.12 -3.91 14.53
N THR A 55 11.27 -4.81 14.05
CA THR A 55 9.82 -4.63 13.99
C THR A 55 9.17 -4.82 15.36
N ARG A 56 7.97 -4.24 15.55
CA ARG A 56 7.22 -4.35 16.82
C ARG A 56 6.84 -5.80 17.17
N ASP A 57 6.73 -6.67 16.17
CA ASP A 57 6.47 -8.11 16.34
C ASP A 57 7.76 -8.94 16.53
N GLY A 58 8.90 -8.29 16.78
CA GLY A 58 10.13 -8.94 17.22
C GLY A 58 10.99 -9.52 16.11
N ARG A 59 10.79 -9.11 14.85
CA ARG A 59 11.59 -9.56 13.70
C ARG A 59 12.58 -8.49 13.27
N ASP A 60 13.73 -8.91 12.74
CA ASP A 60 14.62 -8.00 12.02
C ASP A 60 14.33 -8.08 10.52
N VAL A 61 14.13 -6.92 9.90
CA VAL A 61 13.85 -6.81 8.47
C VAL A 61 14.78 -5.81 7.79
N ASP A 62 15.25 -6.19 6.61
CA ASP A 62 16.00 -5.33 5.71
C ASP A 62 15.06 -4.77 4.65
N VAL A 63 14.97 -3.43 4.59
CA VAL A 63 14.11 -2.70 3.66
C VAL A 63 15.00 -1.92 2.71
N LYS A 64 14.97 -2.28 1.42
CA LYS A 64 15.66 -1.49 0.38
C LYS A 64 14.84 -0.24 0.05
N LEU A 65 15.44 0.92 0.26
CA LEU A 65 14.88 2.22 -0.11
C LEU A 65 15.22 2.53 -1.57
N ALA A 66 14.24 3.02 -2.33
CA ALA A 66 14.52 3.67 -3.60
C ALA A 66 15.06 5.09 -3.37
N ASN A 67 15.78 5.64 -4.35
CA ASN A 67 16.38 6.99 -4.25
C ASN A 67 15.33 8.09 -4.05
N ASP A 68 14.14 7.89 -4.59
CA ASP A 68 12.98 8.78 -4.53
C ASP A 68 12.01 8.43 -3.39
N THR A 69 12.40 7.53 -2.46
CA THR A 69 11.56 7.19 -1.31
C THR A 69 11.27 8.45 -0.49
N PRO A 70 10.01 8.90 -0.37
CA PRO A 70 9.69 10.09 0.40
C PRO A 70 9.93 9.82 1.88
N ILE A 71 10.77 10.65 2.51
CA ILE A 71 10.98 10.62 3.96
C ILE A 71 10.24 11.78 4.60
N ARG A 72 9.63 11.52 5.75
CA ARG A 72 8.85 12.51 6.49
C ARG A 72 9.26 12.49 7.95
N GLY A 73 9.45 13.68 8.51
CA GLY A 73 9.58 13.89 9.95
C GLY A 73 8.21 13.83 10.62
N VAL A 74 8.23 13.57 11.92
CA VAL A 74 7.05 13.59 12.78
C VAL A 74 7.36 14.53 13.96
N ALA A 75 6.56 15.59 14.10
CA ALA A 75 6.62 16.53 15.20
C ALA A 75 5.34 16.44 16.03
N LEU A 76 5.40 16.81 17.31
CA LEU A 76 4.20 16.93 18.13
C LEU A 76 3.32 18.07 17.60
N ALA A 77 2.01 17.83 17.55
CA ALA A 77 1.03 18.82 17.14
C ALA A 77 -0.13 18.89 18.15
N ASN A 78 -0.94 19.92 18.04
CA ASN A 78 -2.08 20.17 18.90
C ASN A 78 -3.39 19.94 18.16
N VAL A 79 -4.45 19.56 18.89
CA VAL A 79 -5.81 19.45 18.35
C VAL A 79 -6.32 20.76 17.73
N ASN A 80 -5.81 21.90 18.18
CA ASN A 80 -6.12 23.20 17.62
C ASN A 80 -5.51 23.45 16.24
N ASP A 81 -4.54 22.63 15.81
CA ASP A 81 -3.97 22.67 14.46
C ASP A 81 -4.88 22.00 13.42
N ILE A 82 -5.87 21.24 13.89
CA ILE A 82 -6.92 20.66 13.05
C ILE A 82 -8.03 21.71 12.88
N LYS A 83 -7.99 22.41 11.75
CA LYS A 83 -8.92 23.49 11.40
C LYS A 83 -9.71 23.11 10.15
N PRO A 84 -10.84 23.78 9.85
CA PRO A 84 -11.40 23.73 8.51
C PRO A 84 -10.32 24.02 7.47
N ASP A 85 -10.36 23.27 6.35
CA ASP A 85 -9.37 23.25 5.27
C ASP A 85 -8.00 22.61 5.59
N SER A 86 -7.71 22.23 6.85
CA SER A 86 -6.52 21.41 7.15
C SER A 86 -6.58 20.09 6.36
N TYR A 87 -5.45 19.63 5.84
CA TYR A 87 -5.33 18.28 5.30
C TYR A 87 -4.83 17.34 6.39
N VAL A 88 -5.59 16.27 6.65
CA VAL A 88 -5.30 15.32 7.71
C VAL A 88 -5.31 13.88 7.21
N GLY A 89 -4.56 13.03 7.89
CA GLY A 89 -4.65 11.58 7.80
C GLY A 89 -5.02 11.04 9.17
N THR A 90 -6.07 10.26 9.29
CA THR A 90 -6.55 9.74 10.58
C THR A 90 -6.66 8.23 10.53
N ALA A 91 -5.87 7.56 11.36
CA ALA A 91 -6.06 6.15 11.65
C ALA A 91 -7.24 6.00 12.62
N ALA A 92 -8.22 5.16 12.31
CA ALA A 92 -9.46 5.07 13.09
C ALA A 92 -10.10 3.69 13.06
N ILE A 93 -10.96 3.43 14.05
CA ILE A 93 -11.79 2.23 14.16
C ILE A 93 -13.24 2.58 13.81
N PRO A 94 -13.87 1.89 12.84
CA PRO A 94 -15.29 2.04 12.56
C PRO A 94 -16.15 1.76 13.80
N GLN A 95 -17.17 2.57 14.01
CA GLN A 95 -18.12 2.44 15.12
C GLN A 95 -19.49 1.92 14.61
N PRO A 96 -20.31 1.30 15.47
CA PRO A 96 -21.64 0.81 15.09
C PRO A 96 -22.59 1.90 14.56
N ASP A 97 -22.40 3.15 14.98
CA ASP A 97 -23.19 4.31 14.55
C ASP A 97 -22.76 4.89 13.18
N GLY A 98 -21.77 4.26 12.52
CA GLY A 98 -21.22 4.68 11.23
C GLY A 98 -20.14 5.76 11.31
N THR A 99 -19.82 6.28 12.50
CA THR A 99 -18.68 7.17 12.70
C THR A 99 -17.37 6.40 12.77
N LEU A 100 -16.24 7.12 12.68
CA LEU A 100 -14.91 6.57 12.93
C LEU A 100 -14.35 7.14 14.23
N LYS A 101 -13.87 6.29 15.15
CA LYS A 101 -13.15 6.74 16.35
C LYS A 101 -11.65 6.78 16.04
N ALA A 102 -11.06 7.97 16.09
CA ALA A 102 -9.63 8.16 15.83
C ALA A 102 -8.77 7.42 16.88
N LEU A 103 -7.67 6.85 16.40
CA LEU A 103 -6.57 6.30 17.20
C LEU A 103 -5.34 7.20 17.14
N GLU A 104 -5.16 7.91 16.02
CA GLU A 104 -4.04 8.82 15.76
C GLU A 104 -4.43 9.78 14.63
N VAL A 105 -4.01 11.05 14.71
CA VAL A 105 -4.22 12.04 13.66
C VAL A 105 -2.90 12.66 13.22
N HIS A 106 -2.68 12.70 11.90
CA HIS A 106 -1.56 13.35 11.24
C HIS A 106 -2.04 14.63 10.57
N VAL A 107 -1.43 15.77 10.90
CA VAL A 107 -1.65 17.05 10.21
C VAL A 107 -0.56 17.20 9.15
N PHE A 108 -0.97 17.43 7.90
CA PHE A 108 -0.05 17.55 6.78
C PHE A 108 0.24 19.03 6.49
N PRO A 109 1.49 19.36 6.12
CA PRO A 109 1.80 20.68 5.62
C PRO A 109 1.16 20.85 4.24
N ALA A 110 0.91 22.09 3.84
CA ALA A 110 0.24 22.41 2.56
C ALA A 110 0.93 21.76 1.35
N SER A 111 2.27 21.67 1.37
CA SER A 111 3.09 21.04 0.32
C SER A 111 2.84 19.54 0.15
N MET A 112 2.21 18.86 1.11
CA MET A 112 1.91 17.43 1.06
C MET A 112 0.41 17.14 0.93
N ARG A 113 -0.42 18.15 0.63
CA ARG A 113 -1.85 17.96 0.41
C ARG A 113 -2.10 16.93 -0.70
N GLY A 114 -3.09 16.07 -0.51
CA GLY A 114 -3.42 14.97 -1.43
C GLY A 114 -2.62 13.69 -1.19
N SER A 115 -1.64 13.70 -0.27
CA SER A 115 -0.84 12.52 0.05
C SER A 115 -1.69 11.36 0.58
N GLY A 116 -1.79 10.31 -0.22
CA GLY A 116 -2.51 9.09 0.15
C GLY A 116 -3.99 9.34 0.43
N GLU A 117 -4.60 10.28 -0.29
CA GLU A 117 -6.01 10.64 -0.17
C GLU A 117 -6.94 9.42 -0.25
N GLY A 118 -8.06 9.49 0.49
CA GLY A 118 -9.12 8.48 0.46
C GLY A 118 -9.26 7.69 1.76
N TYR A 119 -10.07 6.64 1.69
CA TYR A 119 -10.40 5.74 2.80
C TYR A 119 -9.98 4.31 2.47
N ARG A 120 -9.20 3.68 3.36
CA ARG A 120 -8.66 2.33 3.15
C ARG A 120 -8.43 1.57 4.45
N PRO A 121 -8.32 0.23 4.42
CA PRO A 121 -7.82 -0.55 5.55
C PRO A 121 -6.42 -0.08 6.00
N TRP A 122 -6.13 -0.23 7.30
CA TRP A 122 -4.88 0.18 7.92
C TRP A 122 -4.41 -0.79 9.00
N ASP A 123 -3.15 -0.68 9.40
CA ASP A 123 -2.42 -1.65 10.23
C ASP A 123 -2.12 -1.16 11.66
N LEU A 124 -2.86 -0.18 12.18
CA LEU A 124 -2.63 0.37 13.54
C LEU A 124 -3.39 -0.40 14.63
N GLY A 125 -4.49 -1.06 14.30
CA GLY A 125 -5.30 -1.87 15.21
C GLY A 125 -6.17 -2.88 14.46
N SER A 126 -6.86 -3.76 15.20
CA SER A 126 -7.79 -4.72 14.58
C SER A 126 -8.91 -3.97 13.86
N ASN A 127 -9.13 -4.27 12.57
CA ASN A 127 -10.08 -3.57 11.71
C ASN A 127 -9.86 -2.05 11.61
N SER A 128 -8.63 -1.57 11.82
CA SER A 128 -8.33 -0.15 11.65
C SER A 128 -8.36 0.29 10.20
N THR A 129 -8.63 1.57 10.01
CA THR A 129 -8.77 2.24 8.72
C THR A 129 -7.94 3.51 8.71
N MET A 130 -7.60 4.02 7.54
CA MET A 130 -6.94 5.30 7.35
C MET A 130 -7.79 6.16 6.44
N THR A 131 -8.17 7.35 6.93
CA THR A 131 -8.86 8.38 6.14
C THR A 131 -7.96 9.57 5.95
N ASN A 132 -7.60 9.88 4.70
CA ASN A 132 -6.82 11.06 4.34
C ASN A 132 -7.66 12.00 3.50
N GLY A 133 -7.72 13.28 3.88
CA GLY A 133 -8.53 14.25 3.17
C GLY A 133 -8.52 15.63 3.82
N THR A 134 -9.41 16.48 3.32
CA THR A 134 -9.59 17.86 3.77
C THR A 134 -10.64 17.92 4.86
N VAL A 135 -10.34 18.60 5.96
CA VAL A 135 -11.31 18.88 7.02
C VAL A 135 -12.36 19.87 6.51
N GLY A 136 -13.62 19.45 6.49
CA GLY A 136 -14.78 20.28 6.18
C GLY A 136 -15.37 20.87 7.46
N SER A 137 -16.50 20.33 7.90
CA SER A 137 -17.15 20.76 9.14
C SER A 137 -16.40 20.25 10.37
N LEU A 138 -16.46 21.05 11.43
CA LEU A 138 -15.79 20.81 12.69
C LEU A 138 -16.75 21.16 13.84
N VAL A 139 -17.01 20.19 14.71
CA VAL A 139 -17.88 20.33 15.87
C VAL A 139 -17.10 19.97 17.13
N VAL A 140 -17.10 20.84 18.13
CA VAL A 140 -16.41 20.61 19.40
C VAL A 140 -17.45 20.31 20.48
N SER A 141 -17.59 19.04 20.85
CA SER A 141 -18.41 18.59 21.98
C SER A 141 -17.87 17.25 22.49
N ASN A 142 -17.55 17.12 23.78
CA ASN A 142 -17.01 15.89 24.39
C ASN A 142 -15.88 15.23 23.57
N GLY A 143 -14.93 16.03 23.07
CA GLY A 143 -14.01 15.66 22.00
C GLY A 143 -14.12 16.64 20.83
N ARG A 144 -13.53 16.28 19.68
CA ARG A 144 -13.69 17.01 18.43
C ARG A 144 -14.21 16.05 17.36
N THR A 145 -15.33 16.38 16.74
CA THR A 145 -15.83 15.65 15.58
C THR A 145 -15.54 16.44 14.33
N ILE A 146 -14.85 15.82 13.36
CA ILE A 146 -14.54 16.41 12.07
C ILE A 146 -15.20 15.61 10.95
N THR A 147 -15.62 16.29 9.89
CA THR A 147 -15.91 15.65 8.61
C THR A 147 -14.67 15.78 7.73
N VAL A 148 -14.10 14.64 7.32
CA VAL A 148 -12.97 14.59 6.39
C VAL A 148 -13.49 14.24 5.00
N LYS A 149 -13.25 15.12 4.04
CA LYS A 149 -13.66 15.01 2.64
C LYS A 149 -12.50 14.59 1.77
N TYR A 150 -12.74 13.69 0.85
CA TYR A 150 -11.80 13.25 -0.20
C TYR A 150 -12.59 13.06 -1.50
N LYS A 151 -11.89 12.83 -2.62
CA LYS A 151 -12.50 12.81 -3.97
C LYS A 151 -13.77 11.97 -4.07
N ASP A 152 -13.78 10.80 -3.46
CA ASP A 152 -14.85 9.80 -3.61
C ASP A 152 -15.80 9.73 -2.40
N GLY A 153 -15.76 10.71 -1.49
CA GLY A 153 -16.70 10.78 -0.39
C GLY A 153 -16.19 11.49 0.86
N GLU A 154 -16.86 11.23 1.97
CA GLU A 154 -16.51 11.81 3.26
C GLU A 154 -16.70 10.83 4.41
N LYS A 155 -16.01 11.09 5.52
CA LYS A 155 -16.15 10.36 6.78
C LYS A 155 -16.27 11.32 7.94
N LYS A 156 -17.18 11.00 8.85
CA LYS A 156 -17.31 11.66 10.14
C LYS A 156 -16.42 10.95 11.15
N ILE A 157 -15.48 11.68 11.74
CA ILE A 157 -14.45 11.15 12.62
C ILE A 157 -14.56 11.85 13.97
N VAL A 158 -14.69 11.05 15.03
CA VAL A 158 -14.61 11.50 16.41
C VAL A 158 -13.16 11.37 16.87
N ILE A 159 -12.61 12.46 17.36
CA ILE A 159 -11.27 12.58 17.93
C ILE A 159 -11.44 12.73 19.46
N PRO A 160 -11.26 11.64 20.23
CA PRO A 160 -11.13 11.71 21.67
C PRO A 160 -9.98 12.62 22.14
N GLN A 161 -10.06 13.12 23.37
CA GLN A 161 -9.08 14.07 23.93
C GLN A 161 -7.69 13.46 24.15
N ASP A 162 -7.60 12.14 24.28
CA ASP A 162 -6.38 11.36 24.53
C ASP A 162 -5.70 10.87 23.24
N VAL A 163 -6.24 11.20 22.07
CA VAL A 163 -5.66 10.76 20.80
C VAL A 163 -4.37 11.54 20.49
N PRO A 164 -3.26 10.84 20.17
CA PRO A 164 -2.04 11.49 19.72
C PRO A 164 -2.26 12.22 18.40
N ILE A 165 -1.78 13.45 18.35
CA ILE A 165 -1.82 14.31 17.16
C ILE A 165 -0.39 14.72 16.84
N VAL A 166 0.00 14.50 15.58
CA VAL A 166 1.35 14.80 15.11
C VAL A 166 1.28 15.61 13.81
N ALA A 167 2.25 16.48 13.61
CA ALA A 167 2.49 17.13 12.33
C ALA A 167 3.50 16.31 11.54
N LEU A 168 3.25 16.14 10.25
CA LEU A 168 4.23 15.62 9.32
C LEU A 168 5.05 16.78 8.76
N GLU A 169 6.34 16.54 8.54
CA GLU A 169 7.24 17.53 7.96
C GLU A 169 8.04 16.90 6.83
N PRO A 170 8.45 17.68 5.80
CA PRO A 170 9.43 17.20 4.84
C PRO A 170 10.67 16.71 5.59
N GLY A 171 11.14 15.52 5.23
CA GLY A 171 12.32 14.93 5.82
C GLY A 171 13.24 14.36 4.76
N ASP A 172 14.43 13.98 5.19
CA ASP A 172 15.40 13.31 4.35
C ASP A 172 16.03 12.10 5.08
N ARG A 173 16.93 11.39 4.39
CA ARG A 173 17.53 10.15 4.89
C ARG A 173 18.35 10.34 6.18
N SER A 174 18.74 11.57 6.54
CA SER A 174 19.43 11.85 7.81
C SER A 174 18.55 11.58 9.03
N LEU A 175 17.22 11.50 8.88
CA LEU A 175 16.30 11.13 9.95
C LEU A 175 16.33 9.63 10.28
N LEU A 176 16.89 8.79 9.40
CA LEU A 176 16.90 7.33 9.52
C LEU A 176 18.11 6.83 10.32
N VAL A 177 18.23 7.30 11.56
CA VAL A 177 19.32 6.94 12.48
C VAL A 177 18.95 5.78 13.41
N PRO A 178 19.93 5.01 13.93
CA PRO A 178 19.66 4.02 14.96
C PRO A 178 18.84 4.58 16.12
N GLY A 179 17.79 3.86 16.53
CA GLY A 179 16.85 4.26 17.57
C GLY A 179 15.61 5.00 17.08
N ALA A 180 15.61 5.55 15.86
CA ALA A 180 14.44 6.22 15.30
C ALA A 180 13.26 5.25 15.11
N LYS A 181 12.03 5.68 15.42
CA LYS A 181 10.82 4.90 15.14
C LYS A 181 10.34 5.18 13.73
N VAL A 182 9.98 4.14 13.00
CA VAL A 182 9.55 4.24 11.59
C VAL A 182 8.26 3.47 11.32
N VAL A 183 7.48 4.01 10.40
CA VAL A 183 6.34 3.35 9.74
C VAL A 183 6.57 3.48 8.23
N LEU A 184 6.65 2.36 7.53
CA LEU A 184 6.86 2.34 6.08
C LEU A 184 6.04 1.23 5.42
N PHE A 185 5.79 1.35 4.12
CA PHE A 185 5.12 0.32 3.33
C PHE A 185 6.12 -0.29 2.36
N ALA A 186 6.38 -1.58 2.52
CA ALA A 186 7.36 -2.31 1.72
C ALA A 186 6.67 -3.40 0.90
N ILE A 187 7.09 -3.56 -0.36
CA ILE A 187 6.68 -4.70 -1.18
C ILE A 187 7.68 -5.82 -0.94
N ARG A 188 7.19 -7.00 -0.53
CA ARG A 188 8.06 -8.16 -0.36
C ARG A 188 8.54 -8.63 -1.74
N LYS A 189 9.85 -8.60 -1.97
CA LYS A 189 10.40 -9.22 -3.18
C LYS A 189 10.22 -10.74 -3.07
N PRO A 190 9.82 -11.42 -4.16
CA PRO A 190 9.86 -12.88 -4.22
C PRO A 190 11.29 -13.34 -3.91
N THR A 191 11.44 -14.25 -2.95
CA THR A 191 12.73 -14.89 -2.69
C THR A 191 13.09 -15.73 -3.91
N ALA A 192 14.25 -15.46 -4.53
CA ALA A 192 14.74 -16.29 -5.62
C ALA A 192 14.91 -17.75 -5.14
N PRO A 193 14.55 -18.76 -5.95
CA PRO A 193 14.75 -20.16 -5.56
C PRO A 193 16.24 -20.44 -5.32
N TRP A 194 16.52 -21.26 -4.32
CA TRP A 194 17.87 -21.67 -3.93
C TRP A 194 18.67 -22.13 -5.16
N ARG A 195 19.73 -21.40 -5.53
CA ARG A 195 20.73 -21.93 -6.46
C ARG A 195 21.57 -22.93 -5.68
N ARG A 196 21.34 -24.21 -5.92
CA ARG A 196 22.16 -25.31 -5.40
C ARG A 196 23.59 -25.14 -5.96
N ILE A 197 24.49 -24.56 -5.18
CA ILE A 197 25.92 -24.55 -5.52
C ILE A 197 26.45 -25.93 -5.18
N SER A 198 26.47 -26.83 -6.16
CA SER A 198 27.23 -28.07 -6.05
C SER A 198 28.67 -27.79 -6.45
N SER A 199 29.59 -27.67 -5.48
CA SER A 199 31.01 -27.79 -5.78
C SER A 199 31.33 -29.27 -6.00
N ARG A 200 31.73 -29.64 -7.22
CA ARG A 200 32.42 -30.92 -7.44
C ARG A 200 33.84 -30.75 -6.92
N ARG A 201 34.19 -31.51 -5.88
CA ARG A 201 35.59 -31.69 -5.49
C ARG A 201 36.24 -32.54 -6.60
N ALA A 202 37.23 -32.00 -7.31
CA ALA A 202 38.01 -32.79 -8.25
C ALA A 202 38.78 -33.84 -7.43
N SER A 203 38.51 -35.12 -7.71
CA SER A 203 39.32 -36.22 -7.19
C SER A 203 40.53 -36.35 -8.11
N THR A 204 41.70 -36.02 -7.61
CA THR A 204 42.97 -36.40 -8.24
C THR A 204 43.20 -37.89 -8.01
N ALA A 205 43.50 -38.61 -9.09
CA ALA A 205 44.20 -39.89 -9.10
C ALA A 205 45.44 -39.71 -9.97
#